data_AF-U2R066-F1
#
_entry.id   AF-U2R066-F1
#
_cell.length_a   1.000
_cell.length_b   1.000
_cell.length_c   1.000
_cell.angle_alpha   90.00
_cell.angle_beta   90.00
_cell.angle_gamma   90.00
#
_symmetry.space_group_name_H-M   'P 1'
#
loop_
_entity.id
_entity.type
_entity.pdbx_description
1 polymer ?
#
loop_
_entity_poly.entity_id
_entity_poly.type
_entity_poly.pdbx_seq_one_letter_code
_entity_poly.pdbx_strand_id
1 'polypeptide(L)'
;MARKLKVKKIKLSAEEKKIIEETIEENYSYYVLNYALHTVMKVFMTEFKIKRQIEKGKVDHINYMLLDYGFPEWSDIINRTDRALERLFNIEDKEPLKNEKVIKVFELTHALFYRDLIKQFGNYIKSPCKEITEAFTLAFRIIACYDTIRDCIYSEKLKLNKKDKMYIKTLVTKFSKIRKKILEEAISVAEDSGLKIA
;
A
#
# COMPACT_ATOMS: atom_id res chain seq x y z
N MET A 1 20.30 11.44 -21.15
CA MET A 1 19.50 10.23 -21.44
C MET A 1 19.66 9.23 -20.30
N ALA A 2 18.60 8.93 -19.55
CA ALA A 2 18.67 7.93 -18.48
C ALA A 2 18.73 6.52 -19.10
N ARG A 3 19.87 5.83 -18.97
CA ARG A 3 20.03 4.43 -19.40
C ARG A 3 19.05 3.55 -18.61
N LYS A 4 18.10 2.90 -19.29
CA LYS A 4 17.30 1.81 -18.70
C LYS A 4 18.27 0.69 -18.30
N LEU A 5 18.50 0.50 -17.01
CA LEU A 5 19.18 -0.68 -16.48
C LEU A 5 18.37 -1.91 -16.92
N LYS A 6 18.95 -2.74 -17.81
CA LYS A 6 18.40 -4.06 -18.12
C LYS A 6 18.49 -4.89 -16.84
N VAL A 7 17.36 -5.07 -16.16
CA VAL A 7 17.27 -5.98 -15.02
C VAL A 7 17.55 -7.39 -15.55
N LYS A 8 18.75 -7.93 -15.27
CA LYS A 8 19.05 -9.33 -15.54
C LYS A 8 18.09 -10.16 -14.69
N LYS A 9 17.27 -11.00 -15.33
CA LYS A 9 16.53 -12.06 -14.62
C LYS A 9 17.58 -12.99 -14.03
N ILE A 10 17.72 -12.99 -12.71
CA ILE A 10 18.55 -13.95 -11.98
C ILE A 10 17.90 -15.33 -12.22
N LYS A 11 18.65 -16.27 -12.79
CA LYS A 11 18.21 -17.66 -12.89
C LYS A 11 18.65 -18.37 -11.63
N LEU A 12 17.69 -18.65 -10.75
CA LEU A 12 17.91 -19.44 -9.55
C LEU A 12 17.95 -20.93 -9.89
N SER A 13 18.91 -21.64 -9.31
CA SER A 13 18.99 -23.10 -9.24
C SER A 13 17.85 -23.69 -8.40
N ALA A 14 17.66 -25.01 -8.49
CA ALA A 14 16.65 -25.70 -7.68
C ALA A 14 16.94 -25.62 -6.17
N GLU A 15 18.23 -25.63 -5.81
CA GLU A 15 18.67 -25.55 -4.42
C GLU A 15 18.46 -24.15 -3.84
N GLU A 16 18.78 -23.09 -4.58
CA GLU A 16 18.47 -21.71 -4.17
C GLU A 16 16.97 -21.48 -3.99
N LYS A 17 16.13 -22.04 -4.87
CA LYS A 17 14.66 -21.97 -4.72
C LYS A 17 14.19 -22.66 -3.44
N LYS A 18 14.73 -23.84 -3.14
CA LYS A 18 14.40 -24.59 -1.93
C LYS A 18 14.78 -23.81 -0.67
N ILE A 19 15.98 -23.22 -0.64
CA ILE A 19 16.44 -22.38 0.47
C ILE A 19 15.50 -21.17 0.67
N ILE A 20 15.08 -20.52 -0.43
CA ILE A 20 14.12 -19.40 -0.36
C ILE A 20 12.79 -19.87 0.22
N GLU A 21 12.27 -21.03 -0.20
CA GLU A 21 11.02 -21.59 0.32
C GLU A 21 11.11 -21.91 1.81
N GLU A 22 12.16 -22.60 2.26
CA GLU A 22 12.40 -22.91 3.68
C GLU A 22 12.48 -21.63 4.52
N THR A 23 13.25 -20.64 4.04
CA THR A 23 13.39 -19.34 4.72
C THR A 23 12.04 -18.62 4.85
N ILE A 24 11.20 -18.68 3.80
CA ILE A 24 9.86 -18.10 3.81
C ILE A 24 8.95 -18.83 4.80
N GLU A 25 9.03 -20.16 4.91
CA GLU A 25 8.21 -20.93 5.85
C GLU A 25 8.56 -20.63 7.31
N GLU A 26 9.83 -20.39 7.61
CA GLU A 26 10.29 -20.09 8.96
C GLU A 26 9.77 -18.74 9.51
N ASN A 27 9.52 -17.76 8.65
CA ASN A 27 9.06 -16.43 9.04
C ASN A 27 8.14 -15.79 7.98
N TYR A 28 7.09 -16.51 7.63
CA TYR A 28 6.20 -16.12 6.54
C TYR A 28 5.59 -14.72 6.68
N SER A 29 5.11 -14.38 7.88
CA SER A 29 4.49 -13.08 8.16
C SER A 29 5.46 -11.91 7.98
N TYR A 30 6.77 -12.14 8.13
CA TYR A 30 7.78 -11.11 7.85
C TYR A 30 7.85 -10.77 6.36
N TYR A 31 7.84 -11.78 5.48
CA TYR A 31 7.92 -11.56 4.04
C TYR A 31 6.64 -10.92 3.48
N VAL A 32 5.47 -11.32 3.98
CA VAL A 32 4.20 -10.66 3.61
C VAL A 32 4.15 -9.23 4.14
N LEU A 33 4.61 -8.98 5.37
CA LEU A 33 4.72 -7.63 5.94
C LEU A 33 5.63 -6.74 5.07
N ASN A 34 6.79 -7.24 4.68
CA ASN A 34 7.73 -6.53 3.84
C ASN A 34 7.15 -6.24 2.45
N TYR A 35 6.54 -7.26 1.83
CA TYR A 35 5.87 -7.10 0.54
C TYR A 35 4.77 -6.03 0.59
N ALA A 36 3.98 -6.00 1.67
CA ALA A 36 2.94 -5.01 1.87
C ALA A 36 3.50 -3.58 2.00
N LEU A 37 4.57 -3.38 2.78
CA LEU A 37 5.24 -2.08 2.91
C LEU A 37 5.84 -1.59 1.59
N HIS A 38 6.48 -2.47 0.83
CA HIS A 38 6.96 -2.15 -0.52
C HIS A 38 5.81 -1.81 -1.47
N THR A 39 4.68 -2.49 -1.35
CA THR A 39 3.49 -2.21 -2.17
C THR A 39 2.91 -0.83 -1.86
N VAL A 40 2.85 -0.43 -0.59
CA VAL A 40 2.47 0.94 -0.19
C VAL A 40 3.37 1.97 -0.88
N MET A 41 4.70 1.80 -0.81
CA MET A 41 5.62 2.72 -1.47
C MET A 41 5.49 2.74 -2.99
N LYS A 42 5.26 1.58 -3.63
CA LYS A 42 5.03 1.49 -5.07
C LYS A 42 3.79 2.24 -5.50
N VAL A 43 2.71 2.16 -4.72
CA VAL A 43 1.48 2.94 -4.95
C VAL A 43 1.82 4.43 -4.92
N PHE A 44 2.44 4.93 -3.83
CA PHE A 44 2.82 6.34 -3.72
C PHE A 44 3.78 6.82 -4.84
N MET A 45 4.79 6.03 -5.21
CA MET A 45 5.72 6.37 -6.29
C MET A 45 5.05 6.45 -7.66
N THR A 46 4.03 5.61 -7.89
CA THR A 46 3.24 5.66 -9.12
C THR A 46 2.48 6.98 -9.19
N GLU A 47 1.88 7.41 -8.08
CA GLU A 47 1.22 8.72 -7.98
C GLU A 47 2.20 9.87 -8.25
N PHE A 48 3.34 9.93 -7.57
CA PHE A 48 4.35 10.99 -7.79
C PHE A 48 4.86 11.07 -9.24
N LYS A 49 4.98 9.92 -9.91
CA LYS A 49 5.36 9.87 -11.32
C LYS A 49 4.29 10.49 -12.20
N ILE A 50 3.02 10.25 -11.89
CA ILE A 50 1.88 10.87 -12.56
C ILE A 50 1.91 12.40 -12.33
N LYS A 51 2.28 12.88 -11.12
CA LYS A 51 2.46 14.35 -10.83
C LYS A 51 3.32 15.03 -11.86
N ARG A 52 4.53 14.46 -11.97
CA ARG A 52 5.60 15.04 -12.75
C ARG A 52 5.29 14.97 -14.24
N GLN A 53 4.37 14.10 -14.67
CA GLN A 53 3.93 14.04 -16.06
C GLN A 53 2.88 15.12 -16.35
N ILE A 54 2.00 15.43 -15.41
CA ILE A 54 1.02 16.52 -15.51
C ILE A 54 1.70 17.88 -15.44
N GLU A 55 2.62 18.09 -14.48
CA GLU A 55 3.45 19.30 -14.38
C GLU A 55 4.26 19.57 -15.67
N LYS A 56 4.51 18.53 -16.47
CA LYS A 56 5.22 18.61 -17.76
C LYS A 56 4.29 18.66 -18.97
N GLY A 57 2.97 18.79 -18.78
CA GLY A 57 1.96 18.84 -19.85
C GLY A 57 1.92 17.58 -20.71
N LYS A 58 2.36 16.43 -20.19
CA LYS A 58 2.34 15.14 -20.92
C LYS A 58 1.05 14.35 -20.71
N VAL A 59 0.23 14.79 -19.76
CA VAL A 59 -1.08 14.24 -19.40
C VAL A 59 -1.95 15.43 -19.07
N ASP A 60 -3.10 15.56 -19.73
CA ASP A 60 -3.84 16.82 -19.77
C ASP A 60 -4.46 17.20 -18.42
N HIS A 61 -5.15 16.29 -17.71
CA HIS A 61 -5.70 16.56 -16.38
C HIS A 61 -6.20 15.26 -15.75
N ILE A 62 -5.53 14.72 -14.73
CA ILE A 62 -6.07 13.77 -13.74
C ILE A 62 -5.19 13.77 -12.46
N ASN A 63 -5.79 13.83 -11.26
CA ASN A 63 -5.28 13.31 -9.96
C ASN A 63 -4.37 14.08 -9.00
N TYR A 64 -3.98 15.34 -9.21
CA TYR A 64 -3.16 16.02 -8.18
C TYR A 64 -3.91 16.79 -7.12
N MET A 65 -5.03 17.41 -7.48
CA MET A 65 -5.78 18.16 -6.49
C MET A 65 -6.35 17.26 -5.41
N LEU A 66 -6.62 15.96 -5.64
CA LEU A 66 -7.15 15.05 -4.60
C LEU A 66 -6.11 14.53 -3.58
N LEU A 67 -4.81 14.58 -3.90
CA LEU A 67 -3.77 14.38 -2.89
C LEU A 67 -3.66 15.60 -1.97
N ASP A 68 -3.96 16.80 -2.50
CA ASP A 68 -4.02 18.05 -1.73
C ASP A 68 -5.41 18.31 -1.09
N TYR A 69 -6.51 17.81 -1.69
CA TYR A 69 -7.91 17.92 -1.23
C TYR A 69 -8.31 16.80 -0.27
N GLY A 70 -7.61 15.67 -0.28
CA GLY A 70 -7.97 14.50 0.50
C GLY A 70 -7.41 14.55 1.91
N PHE A 71 -6.09 14.41 2.06
CA PHE A 71 -5.45 14.25 3.38
C PHE A 71 -3.99 14.73 3.34
N PRO A 72 -3.68 15.95 3.82
CA PRO A 72 -2.29 16.43 3.97
C PRO A 72 -1.36 15.44 4.71
N GLU A 73 -1.94 14.57 5.53
CA GLU A 73 -1.27 13.53 6.28
C GLU A 73 -0.62 12.42 5.42
N TRP A 74 -0.91 12.35 4.11
CA TRP A 74 -0.26 11.39 3.20
C TRP A 74 1.26 11.51 3.21
N SER A 75 1.80 12.73 3.28
CA SER A 75 3.24 12.97 3.33
C SER A 75 3.89 12.36 4.58
N ASP A 76 3.24 12.45 5.75
CA ASP A 76 3.75 11.82 6.98
C ASP A 76 3.69 10.29 6.89
N ILE A 77 2.62 9.72 6.32
CA ILE A 77 2.47 8.28 6.08
C ILE A 77 3.59 7.75 5.18
N ILE A 78 3.83 8.41 4.04
CA ILE A 78 4.86 8.06 3.07
C ILE A 78 6.23 8.05 3.76
N ASN A 79 6.58 9.16 4.43
CA ASN A 79 7.87 9.31 5.09
C ASN A 79 8.08 8.29 6.23
N ARG A 80 7.01 7.89 6.93
CA ARG A 80 7.12 6.83 7.95
C ARG A 80 7.28 5.44 7.35
N THR A 81 6.60 5.17 6.24
CA THR A 81 6.70 3.89 5.54
C THR A 81 8.07 3.71 4.94
N ASP A 82 8.59 4.76 4.31
CA ASP A 82 9.94 4.80 3.75
C ASP A 82 11.00 4.54 4.84
N ARG A 83 10.94 5.28 5.95
CA ARG A 83 11.80 5.02 7.12
C ARG A 83 11.63 3.62 7.70
N ALA A 84 10.42 3.03 7.63
CA ALA A 84 10.21 1.66 8.09
C ALA A 84 10.92 0.66 7.18
N LEU A 85 10.87 0.85 5.86
CA LEU A 85 11.60 0.03 4.90
C LEU A 85 13.11 0.17 5.07
N GLU A 86 13.62 1.40 5.15
CA GLU A 86 15.05 1.67 5.37
C GLU A 86 15.55 1.02 6.67
N ARG A 87 14.77 1.14 7.74
CA ARG A 87 15.20 0.65 9.06
C ARG A 87 15.09 -0.86 9.20
N LEU A 88 14.04 -1.47 8.66
CA LEU A 88 13.63 -2.85 9.01
C LEU A 88 13.79 -3.84 7.88
N PHE A 89 13.86 -3.35 6.65
CA PHE A 89 13.80 -4.16 5.43
C PHE A 89 14.84 -3.69 4.41
N ASN A 90 15.99 -3.21 4.89
CA ASN A 90 17.17 -3.01 4.06
C ASN A 90 17.78 -4.38 3.70
N ILE A 91 17.03 -5.16 2.91
CA ILE A 91 17.42 -6.50 2.50
C ILE A 91 18.20 -6.37 1.19
N GLU A 92 19.43 -6.90 1.17
CA GLU A 92 20.25 -6.99 -0.03
C GLU A 92 19.62 -7.93 -1.06
N ASP A 93 19.01 -9.04 -0.61
CA ASP A 93 18.29 -9.99 -1.45
C ASP A 93 16.76 -9.79 -1.41
N LYS A 94 16.18 -9.48 -2.57
CA LYS A 94 14.74 -9.30 -2.76
C LYS A 94 14.06 -10.51 -3.39
N GLU A 95 14.78 -11.59 -3.68
CA GLU A 95 14.21 -12.81 -4.27
C GLU A 95 13.10 -13.44 -3.42
N PRO A 96 13.17 -13.47 -2.07
CA PRO A 96 12.05 -13.96 -1.26
C PRO A 96 10.73 -13.18 -1.48
N LEU A 97 10.81 -11.88 -1.84
CA LEU A 97 9.64 -11.06 -2.13
C LEU A 97 9.03 -11.36 -3.51
N LYS A 98 9.77 -12.03 -4.40
CA LYS A 98 9.28 -12.47 -5.71
C LYS A 98 8.66 -13.86 -5.66
N ASN A 99 8.71 -14.54 -4.51
CA ASN A 99 8.14 -15.85 -4.35
C ASN A 99 6.61 -15.82 -4.52
N GLU A 100 6.09 -16.75 -5.32
CA GLU A 100 4.66 -16.80 -5.68
C GLU A 100 3.75 -16.99 -4.46
N LYS A 101 4.17 -17.75 -3.45
CA LYS A 101 3.41 -17.96 -2.22
C LYS A 101 3.27 -16.67 -1.42
N VAL A 102 4.33 -15.88 -1.33
CA VAL A 102 4.30 -14.56 -0.64
C VAL A 102 3.36 -13.61 -1.37
N ILE A 103 3.49 -13.53 -2.69
CA ILE A 103 2.65 -12.67 -3.54
C ILE A 103 1.17 -13.07 -3.42
N LYS A 104 0.85 -14.35 -3.59
CA LYS A 104 -0.55 -14.83 -3.59
C LYS A 104 -1.27 -14.55 -2.27
N VAL A 105 -0.63 -14.80 -1.13
CA VAL A 105 -1.30 -14.53 0.15
C VAL A 105 -1.43 -13.04 0.40
N PHE A 106 -0.42 -12.24 0.05
CA PHE A 106 -0.58 -10.79 0.10
C PHE A 106 -1.79 -10.35 -0.75
N GLU A 107 -1.89 -10.81 -2.00
CA GLU A 107 -2.98 -10.45 -2.92
C GLU A 107 -4.35 -10.90 -2.39
N LEU A 108 -4.46 -12.12 -1.85
CA LEU A 108 -5.69 -12.63 -1.26
C LEU A 108 -6.12 -11.81 -0.05
N THR A 109 -5.21 -11.57 0.89
CA THR A 109 -5.47 -10.78 2.10
C THR A 109 -5.82 -9.33 1.76
N HIS A 110 -5.07 -8.72 0.83
CA HIS A 110 -5.34 -7.38 0.33
C HIS A 110 -6.71 -7.29 -0.34
N ALA A 111 -7.07 -8.26 -1.18
CA ALA A 111 -8.36 -8.31 -1.85
C ALA A 111 -9.53 -8.49 -0.88
N LEU A 112 -9.35 -9.25 0.21
CA LEU A 112 -10.36 -9.37 1.27
C LEU A 112 -10.64 -8.01 1.92
N PHE A 113 -9.60 -7.30 2.35
CA PHE A 113 -9.77 -5.97 2.93
C PHE A 113 -10.33 -4.96 1.93
N TYR A 114 -9.89 -5.01 0.68
CA TYR A 114 -10.38 -4.15 -0.38
C TYR A 114 -11.89 -4.39 -0.64
N ARG A 115 -12.32 -5.65 -0.69
CA ARG A 115 -13.73 -6.02 -0.82
C ARG A 115 -14.59 -5.48 0.32
N ASP A 116 -14.08 -5.52 1.55
CA ASP A 116 -14.81 -5.02 2.71
C ASP A 116 -14.97 -3.49 2.65
N LEU A 117 -13.98 -2.77 2.13
CA LEU A 117 -14.09 -1.34 1.83
C LEU A 117 -15.12 -1.07 0.73
N ILE A 118 -15.13 -1.85 -0.35
CA ILE A 118 -16.17 -1.72 -1.40
C ILE A 118 -17.57 -1.96 -0.81
N LYS A 119 -17.75 -2.94 0.08
CA LYS A 119 -19.07 -3.18 0.69
C LYS A 119 -19.54 -1.98 1.50
N GLN A 120 -18.64 -1.31 2.22
CA GLN A 120 -18.96 -0.17 3.07
C GLN A 120 -19.13 1.14 2.27
N PHE A 121 -18.35 1.33 1.22
CA PHE A 121 -18.20 2.61 0.51
C PHE A 121 -18.43 2.48 -1.00
N GLY A 122 -19.12 1.43 -1.43
CA GLY A 122 -19.32 1.08 -2.83
C GLY A 122 -20.08 2.12 -3.65
N ASN A 123 -20.79 3.04 -3.00
CA ASN A 123 -21.51 4.11 -3.67
C ASN A 123 -20.57 5.23 -4.16
N TYR A 124 -19.47 5.49 -3.46
CA TYR A 124 -18.51 6.54 -3.84
C TYR A 124 -17.66 6.18 -5.04
N ILE A 125 -17.34 4.90 -5.19
CA ILE A 125 -16.66 4.36 -6.39
C ILE A 125 -17.59 4.24 -7.60
N LYS A 126 -18.91 4.42 -7.40
CA LYS A 126 -19.93 4.49 -8.46
C LYS A 126 -20.30 5.94 -8.79
N SER A 127 -19.59 6.91 -8.23
CA SER A 127 -19.83 8.33 -8.48
C SER A 127 -19.68 8.64 -9.98
N PRO A 128 -20.55 9.50 -10.55
CA PRO A 128 -20.36 9.99 -11.92
C PRO A 128 -19.10 10.86 -12.05
N CYS A 129 -18.58 11.39 -10.94
CA CYS A 129 -17.33 12.12 -10.90
C CYS A 129 -16.15 11.12 -10.80
N LYS A 130 -15.36 11.10 -11.87
CA LYS A 130 -14.23 10.19 -12.04
C LYS A 130 -13.13 10.45 -11.02
N GLU A 131 -12.91 11.71 -10.69
CA GLU A 131 -11.94 12.20 -9.71
C GLU A 131 -12.22 11.61 -8.33
N ILE A 132 -13.49 11.65 -7.89
CA ILE A 132 -13.92 11.02 -6.63
C ILE A 132 -13.64 9.52 -6.66
N THR A 133 -14.06 8.83 -7.73
CA THR A 133 -13.87 7.38 -7.87
C THR A 133 -12.39 6.97 -7.80
N GLU A 134 -11.50 7.72 -8.45
CA GLU A 134 -10.07 7.46 -8.46
C GLU A 134 -9.41 7.73 -7.09
N ALA A 135 -9.79 8.80 -6.39
CA ALA A 135 -9.29 9.08 -5.04
C ALA A 135 -9.68 8.00 -4.04
N PHE A 136 -10.95 7.56 -4.04
CA PHE A 136 -11.40 6.47 -3.19
C PHE A 136 -10.70 5.15 -3.54
N THR A 137 -10.48 4.89 -4.82
CA THR A 137 -9.73 3.72 -5.28
C THR A 137 -8.31 3.73 -4.73
N LEU A 138 -7.60 4.87 -4.80
CA LEU A 138 -6.26 5.04 -4.26
C LEU A 138 -6.24 4.86 -2.74
N ALA A 139 -7.14 5.54 -2.02
CA ALA A 139 -7.26 5.45 -0.58
C ALA A 139 -7.52 4.00 -0.13
N PHE A 140 -8.43 3.28 -0.80
CA PHE A 140 -8.73 1.88 -0.45
C PHE A 140 -7.54 0.96 -0.69
N ARG A 141 -6.77 1.18 -1.76
CA ARG A 141 -5.56 0.39 -2.01
C ARG A 141 -4.55 0.57 -0.88
N ILE A 142 -4.36 1.79 -0.40
CA ILE A 142 -3.46 2.09 0.71
C ILE A 142 -4.00 1.53 2.03
N ILE A 143 -5.29 1.74 2.33
CA ILE A 143 -5.94 1.20 3.55
C ILE A 143 -5.83 -0.32 3.60
N ALA A 144 -6.15 -1.01 2.50
CA ALA A 144 -6.06 -2.48 2.44
C ALA A 144 -4.62 -2.98 2.63
N CYS A 145 -3.61 -2.26 2.12
CA CYS A 145 -2.21 -2.57 2.40
C CYS A 145 -1.87 -2.42 3.89
N TYR A 146 -2.34 -1.35 4.54
CA TYR A 146 -2.11 -1.15 5.97
C TYR A 146 -2.87 -2.13 6.86
N ASP A 147 -4.06 -2.56 6.45
CA ASP A 147 -4.79 -3.62 7.14
C ASP A 147 -4.06 -4.97 7.00
N THR A 148 -3.43 -5.22 5.85
CA THR A 148 -2.54 -6.39 5.66
C THR A 148 -1.29 -6.30 6.56
N ILE A 149 -0.67 -5.12 6.67
CA ILE A 149 0.45 -4.86 7.58
C ILE A 149 0.02 -5.11 9.03
N ARG A 150 -1.16 -4.62 9.43
CA ARG A 150 -1.74 -4.82 10.75
C ARG A 150 -1.89 -6.31 11.05
N ASP A 151 -2.52 -7.07 10.16
CA ASP A 151 -2.71 -8.52 10.33
C ASP A 151 -1.37 -9.25 10.50
N CYS A 152 -0.36 -8.91 9.68
CA CYS A 152 0.97 -9.49 9.82
C CYS A 152 1.62 -9.19 11.17
N ILE A 153 1.40 -8.00 11.73
CA ILE A 153 1.99 -7.59 13.01
C ILE A 153 1.39 -8.29 14.22
N TYR A 154 0.10 -8.60 14.14
CA TYR A 154 -0.61 -9.34 15.18
C TYR A 154 -0.56 -10.85 14.97
N SER A 155 -0.03 -11.33 13.84
CA SER A 155 0.28 -12.75 13.61
C SER A 155 1.28 -13.29 14.64
N GLU A 156 1.01 -14.48 15.14
CA GLU A 156 1.92 -15.24 16.00
C GLU A 156 3.15 -15.74 15.24
N LYS A 157 3.06 -15.84 13.91
CA LYS A 157 4.16 -16.31 13.04
C LYS A 157 5.18 -15.22 12.70
N LEU A 158 4.96 -13.97 13.11
CA LEU A 158 5.91 -12.89 12.86
C LEU A 158 7.07 -12.96 13.86
N LYS A 159 8.25 -13.37 13.37
CA LYS A 159 9.50 -13.27 14.10
C LYS A 159 10.16 -11.92 13.78
N LEU A 160 10.04 -10.98 14.71
CA LEU A 160 10.66 -9.66 14.66
C LEU A 160 11.05 -9.26 16.08
N ASN A 161 12.18 -8.57 16.26
CA ASN A 161 12.57 -8.13 17.60
C ASN A 161 11.52 -7.15 18.19
N LYS A 162 11.48 -7.04 19.52
CA LYS A 162 10.47 -6.24 20.25
C LYS A 162 10.48 -4.77 19.83
N LYS A 163 11.65 -4.18 19.63
CA LYS A 163 11.83 -2.76 19.29
C LYS A 163 11.22 -2.44 17.92
N ASP A 164 11.45 -3.33 16.96
CA ASP A 164 11.00 -3.17 15.59
C ASP A 164 9.52 -3.52 15.43
N LYS A 165 9.04 -4.52 16.18
CA LYS A 165 7.60 -4.80 16.27
C LYS A 165 6.84 -3.60 16.84
N MET A 166 7.39 -2.94 17.86
CA MET A 166 6.81 -1.71 18.42
C MET A 166 6.83 -0.54 17.44
N TYR A 167 7.89 -0.43 16.62
CA TYR A 167 7.99 0.60 15.59
C TYR A 167 6.89 0.45 14.54
N ILE A 168 6.69 -0.74 13.98
CA ILE A 168 5.60 -0.96 13.01
C ILE A 168 4.23 -0.82 13.68
N LYS A 169 4.05 -1.29 14.92
CA LYS A 169 2.79 -1.04 15.66
C LYS A 169 2.47 0.44 15.75
N THR A 170 3.47 1.29 15.98
CA THR A 170 3.30 2.75 16.01
C THR A 170 2.87 3.28 14.65
N LEU A 171 3.46 2.77 13.55
CA LEU A 171 3.04 3.10 12.19
C LEU A 171 1.56 2.74 11.95
N VAL A 172 1.15 1.52 12.30
CA VAL A 172 -0.24 1.04 12.17
C VAL A 172 -1.20 1.89 13.01
N THR A 173 -0.86 2.19 14.26
CA THR A 173 -1.70 3.04 15.13
C THR A 173 -1.88 4.44 14.57
N LYS A 174 -0.82 5.04 14.00
CA LYS A 174 -0.93 6.35 13.34
C LYS A 174 -1.78 6.28 12.10
N PHE A 175 -1.59 5.26 11.27
CA PHE A 175 -2.42 5.04 10.10
C PHE A 175 -3.89 4.86 10.48
N SER A 176 -4.20 4.14 11.56
CA SER A 176 -5.59 3.97 12.03
C SER A 176 -6.30 5.29 12.32
N LYS A 177 -5.57 6.30 12.82
CA LYS A 177 -6.14 7.65 13.05
C LYS A 177 -6.46 8.34 11.73
N ILE A 178 -5.58 8.21 10.75
CA ILE A 178 -5.75 8.81 9.42
C ILE A 178 -6.86 8.08 8.66
N ARG A 179 -6.90 6.75 8.72
CA ARG A 179 -8.02 5.94 8.22
C ARG A 179 -9.35 6.47 8.74
N LYS A 180 -9.48 6.69 10.05
CA LYS A 180 -10.72 7.22 10.64
C LYS A 180 -11.12 8.55 9.99
N LYS A 181 -10.19 9.50 9.87
CA LYS A 181 -10.43 10.77 9.17
C LYS A 181 -10.82 10.58 7.70
N ILE A 182 -10.16 9.67 6.99
CA ILE A 182 -10.50 9.32 5.60
C ILE A 182 -11.95 8.87 5.48
N LEU A 183 -12.40 8.03 6.41
CA LEU A 183 -13.77 7.55 6.43
C LEU A 183 -14.76 8.64 6.84
N GLU A 184 -14.39 9.51 7.79
CA GLU A 184 -15.24 10.64 8.24
C GLU A 184 -15.46 11.67 7.13
N GLU A 185 -14.39 12.10 6.45
CA GLU A 185 -14.50 13.03 5.31
C GLU A 185 -15.32 12.42 4.17
N ALA A 186 -15.11 11.12 3.90
CA ALA A 186 -15.88 10.40 2.90
C ALA A 186 -17.38 10.43 3.18
N ILE A 187 -17.77 10.26 4.45
CA ILE A 187 -19.16 10.35 4.90
C ILE A 187 -19.66 11.80 4.81
N SER A 188 -18.86 12.77 5.26
CA SER A 188 -19.23 14.20 5.23
C SER A 188 -19.51 14.70 3.81
N VAL A 189 -18.67 14.33 2.83
CA VAL A 189 -18.90 14.68 1.42
C VAL A 189 -20.19 14.05 0.90
N ALA A 190 -20.55 12.84 1.35
CA ALA A 190 -21.82 12.19 1.02
C ALA A 190 -23.04 12.90 1.61
N GLU A 191 -22.89 13.43 2.83
CA GLU A 191 -23.97 14.06 3.57
C GLU A 191 -24.18 15.53 3.12
N ASP A 192 -23.09 16.27 2.85
CA ASP A 192 -23.14 17.62 2.26
C ASP A 192 -23.61 17.59 0.80
N SER A 193 -23.33 16.48 0.10
CA SER A 193 -24.02 16.19 -1.12
C SER A 193 -25.44 15.69 -0.83
N GLY A 194 -26.33 16.66 -0.66
CA GLY A 194 -27.55 16.68 -1.46
C GLY A 194 -27.23 16.62 -2.97
N LEU A 195 -26.50 15.59 -3.41
CA LEU A 195 -26.51 15.08 -4.76
C LEU A 195 -27.95 14.68 -4.98
N LYS A 196 -28.76 15.65 -5.41
CA LYS A 196 -29.91 15.42 -6.26
C LYS A 196 -29.38 14.54 -7.38
N ILE A 197 -29.46 13.23 -7.19
CA ILE A 197 -29.58 12.29 -8.29
C ILE A 197 -30.91 12.70 -8.93
N ALA A 198 -30.83 13.61 -9.89
CA ALA A 198 -31.89 13.87 -10.85
C ALA A 198 -31.98 12.66 -11.78
#